data_AF-T1L2I3-F1
#
_entry.id   AF-T1L2I3-F1
#
_cell.length_a   1.000
_cell.length_b   1.000
_cell.length_c   1.000
_cell.angle_alpha   90.00
_cell.angle_beta   90.00
_cell.angle_gamma   90.00
#
_symmetry.space_group_name_H-M   'P 1'
#
loop_
_entity.id
_entity.type
_entity.pdbx_description
1 polymer ?
#
loop_
_entity_poly.entity_id
_entity_poly.type
_entity_poly.pdbx_seq_one_letter_code
_entity_poly.pdbx_strand_id
1 'polypeptide(L)'
;MIRIIEKRRNPNYRDHFKSCLYKLIGWTGESDVETRRALAHFDYLNRVFLISLCGGQKQEYDKPITRSVWISNWIIRIAILSTFIRTNLFLYFHGCHQMDLYLANPMPNAERSKKIVFFILMDVTIVIFSLLREYCHYIERSSVLVPLRIFFNIRKHGVEWKPLRFNSRCSKIFNKACYFIITNGTRLLVFICFYSILLYIAFRFYFSNYSTVLHVIFILLFTAFDVTVMLSFIVLLASLGIYLMALIAFYNAQADTIRDEIKHYLRKVALSSEELRQVNGKVIQFMNDIEKTYLRLNYLHLYLEVVIAFEVDFVLFVVIFTDSLPTTFFVTFFIFSVAFVVHAFLVIGNYWASRYYTKTLSIHGYYNGLILNTKTICSAQFKALEVQDRINGNKTGIAIGDFCLITPAFSLIFILENINFIMLLAVNVRTMI
;
A
#
# COMPACT_ATOMS: atom_id res chain seq x y z
N MET A 1 -10.49 61.55 -23.11
CA MET A 1 -9.96 60.29 -23.67
C MET A 1 -8.82 59.69 -22.83
N ILE A 2 -8.82 59.88 -21.49
CA ILE A 2 -7.81 59.35 -20.55
C ILE A 2 -8.53 58.83 -19.29
N ARG A 3 -9.55 57.96 -19.45
CA ARG A 3 -10.26 57.38 -18.30
C ARG A 3 -10.86 55.98 -18.51
N ILE A 4 -10.36 55.25 -19.50
CA ILE A 4 -10.82 53.87 -19.79
C ILE A 4 -9.68 52.84 -19.77
N ILE A 5 -8.42 53.24 -19.57
CA ILE A 5 -7.29 52.29 -19.63
C ILE A 5 -6.81 51.81 -18.24
N GLU A 6 -7.26 52.39 -17.14
CA GLU A 6 -6.70 52.09 -15.81
C GLU A 6 -7.55 51.16 -14.93
N LYS A 7 -8.24 50.18 -15.56
CA LYS A 7 -8.98 49.15 -14.82
C LYS A 7 -8.90 47.77 -15.46
N ARG A 8 -7.72 47.36 -15.90
CA ARG A 8 -7.36 45.94 -15.98
C ARG A 8 -6.27 45.64 -14.97
N ARG A 9 -6.69 45.57 -13.70
CA ARG A 9 -5.95 44.88 -12.65
C ARG A 9 -5.72 43.46 -13.17
N ASN A 10 -4.46 43.09 -13.41
CA ASN A 10 -4.05 41.76 -13.83
C ASN A 10 -4.84 40.72 -13.01
N PRO A 11 -5.71 39.88 -13.62
CA PRO A 11 -6.30 38.77 -12.88
C PRO A 11 -5.14 37.92 -12.41
N ASN A 12 -5.18 37.58 -11.13
CA ASN A 12 -4.07 37.02 -10.38
C ASN A 12 -3.82 35.56 -10.80
N TYR A 13 -3.35 35.37 -12.05
CA TYR A 13 -3.14 34.08 -12.72
C TYR A 13 -2.23 33.17 -11.90
N ARG A 14 -1.27 33.75 -11.18
CA ARG A 14 -0.38 33.02 -10.28
C ARG A 14 -1.14 32.37 -9.13
N ASP A 15 -2.10 33.06 -8.53
CA ASP A 15 -2.89 32.54 -7.41
C ASP A 15 -3.94 31.52 -7.88
N HIS A 16 -4.51 31.71 -9.08
CA HIS A 16 -5.36 30.69 -9.71
C HIS A 16 -4.58 29.45 -10.14
N PHE A 17 -3.39 29.61 -10.73
CA PHE A 17 -2.52 28.49 -11.09
C PHE A 17 -2.07 27.74 -9.85
N LYS A 18 -1.64 28.45 -8.80
CA LYS A 18 -1.26 27.86 -7.51
C LYS A 18 -2.44 27.12 -6.86
N SER A 19 -3.63 27.69 -6.88
CA SER A 19 -4.86 27.03 -6.39
C SER A 19 -5.23 25.79 -7.21
N CYS A 20 -5.10 25.86 -8.53
CA CYS A 20 -5.34 24.73 -9.44
C CYS A 20 -4.31 23.61 -9.21
N LEU A 21 -3.03 23.97 -9.07
CA LEU A 21 -1.92 23.04 -8.83
C LEU A 21 -2.04 22.38 -7.45
N TYR A 22 -2.48 23.13 -6.43
CA TYR A 22 -2.80 22.57 -5.12
C TYR A 22 -4.01 21.65 -5.14
N LYS A 23 -5.06 21.95 -5.90
CA LYS A 23 -6.19 21.03 -6.12
C LYS A 23 -5.77 19.77 -6.89
N LEU A 24 -4.87 19.91 -7.86
CA LEU A 24 -4.31 18.82 -8.64
C LEU A 24 -3.46 17.90 -7.75
N ILE A 25 -2.61 18.46 -6.89
CA ILE A 25 -1.79 17.72 -5.93
C ILE A 25 -2.63 17.18 -4.75
N GLY A 26 -3.84 17.70 -4.54
CA GLY A 26 -4.68 17.34 -3.40
C GLY A 26 -4.11 17.90 -2.09
N TRP A 27 -3.56 19.12 -2.14
CA TRP A 27 -3.04 19.88 -1.02
C TRP A 27 -3.85 21.18 -0.90
N THR A 28 -5.12 21.07 -0.53
CA THR A 28 -5.98 22.22 -0.26
C THR A 28 -5.93 22.58 1.23
N GLY A 29 -6.42 23.77 1.61
CA GLY A 29 -6.54 24.16 3.03
C GLY A 29 -7.60 23.32 3.72
N GLU A 30 -7.28 22.05 3.97
CA GLU A 30 -8.26 20.98 4.15
C GLU A 30 -8.96 21.01 5.50
N SER A 31 -10.27 20.85 5.43
CA SER A 31 -11.15 20.67 6.58
C SER A 31 -11.30 19.19 6.91
N ASP A 32 -11.59 18.88 8.17
CA ASP A 32 -11.95 17.52 8.62
C ASP A 32 -13.03 16.87 7.74
N VAL A 33 -13.98 17.68 7.25
CA VAL A 33 -15.08 17.24 6.37
C VAL A 33 -14.56 16.65 5.06
N GLU A 34 -13.53 17.24 4.46
CA GLU A 34 -12.95 16.78 3.20
C GLU A 34 -12.25 15.43 3.37
N THR A 35 -11.49 15.25 4.44
CA THR A 35 -10.85 13.98 4.81
C THR A 35 -11.88 12.88 5.02
N ARG A 36 -12.97 13.18 5.74
CA ARG A 36 -14.06 12.23 5.97
C ARG A 36 -14.74 11.84 4.66
N ARG A 37 -14.92 12.79 3.73
CA ARG A 37 -15.47 12.52 2.40
C ARG A 37 -14.52 11.67 1.56
N ALA A 38 -13.22 11.96 1.58
CA ALA A 38 -12.20 11.16 0.89
C ALA A 38 -12.17 9.71 1.40
N LEU A 39 -12.19 9.52 2.73
CA LEU A 39 -12.28 8.20 3.36
C LEU A 39 -13.57 7.46 2.99
N ALA A 40 -14.71 8.16 2.94
CA ALA A 40 -15.98 7.58 2.52
C ALA A 40 -15.95 7.15 1.05
N HIS A 41 -15.39 7.98 0.17
CA HIS A 41 -15.26 7.69 -1.25
C HIS A 41 -14.32 6.51 -1.51
N PHE A 42 -13.20 6.44 -0.81
CA PHE A 42 -12.26 5.33 -0.90
C PHE A 42 -12.87 4.01 -0.39
N ASP A 43 -13.58 4.02 0.74
CA ASP A 43 -14.31 2.83 1.25
C ASP A 43 -15.42 2.41 0.28
N TYR A 44 -16.09 3.37 -0.37
CA TYR A 44 -17.09 3.09 -1.40
C TYR A 44 -16.47 2.41 -2.62
N LEU A 45 -15.37 2.94 -3.16
CA LEU A 45 -14.69 2.33 -4.32
C LEU A 45 -14.20 0.92 -3.99
N ASN A 46 -13.61 0.71 -2.82
CA ASN A 46 -13.20 -0.62 -2.37
C ASN A 46 -14.37 -1.62 -2.33
N ARG A 47 -15.56 -1.17 -1.92
CA ARG A 47 -16.78 -1.99 -1.96
C ARG A 47 -17.28 -2.23 -3.38
N VAL A 48 -17.24 -1.22 -4.26
CA VAL A 48 -17.68 -1.34 -5.66
C VAL A 48 -16.81 -2.35 -6.40
N PHE A 49 -15.50 -2.30 -6.18
CA PHE A 49 -14.59 -3.27 -6.77
C PHE A 49 -14.74 -4.66 -6.12
N LEU A 50 -15.40 -4.82 -4.97
CA LEU A 50 -15.72 -6.14 -4.35
C LEU A 50 -14.49 -7.04 -4.13
N ILE A 51 -13.30 -6.45 -4.08
CA ILE A 51 -12.04 -7.17 -4.30
C ILE A 51 -11.08 -7.05 -3.12
N SER A 52 -11.05 -5.90 -2.43
CA SER A 52 -9.90 -5.54 -1.59
C SER A 52 -10.03 -6.00 -0.14
N LEU A 53 -11.20 -5.83 0.49
CA LEU A 53 -11.49 -6.22 1.87
C LEU A 53 -13.01 -6.44 2.06
N CYS A 54 -13.42 -7.58 2.63
CA CYS A 54 -14.82 -7.98 2.86
C CYS A 54 -15.57 -7.04 3.81
N GLY A 55 -14.90 -6.53 4.84
CA GLY A 55 -15.44 -5.61 5.85
C GLY A 55 -14.93 -4.17 5.72
N GLY A 56 -13.79 -3.98 5.03
CA GLY A 56 -13.16 -2.68 4.82
C GLY A 56 -12.93 -1.95 6.14
N GLN A 57 -13.31 -0.66 6.22
CA GLN A 57 -13.17 0.11 7.46
C GLN A 57 -14.18 -0.29 8.55
N LYS A 58 -15.25 -1.03 8.21
CA LYS A 58 -16.35 -1.42 9.11
C LYS A 58 -16.14 -2.81 9.73
N GLN A 59 -14.90 -3.26 9.90
CA GLN A 59 -14.64 -4.53 10.58
C GLN A 59 -15.24 -4.48 12.00
N GLU A 60 -16.32 -5.25 12.19
CA GLU A 60 -16.99 -5.45 13.47
C GLU A 60 -16.64 -6.84 13.98
N TYR A 61 -16.44 -6.95 15.30
CA TYR A 61 -16.31 -8.26 15.93
C TYR A 61 -17.61 -9.05 15.65
N ASP A 62 -17.45 -10.30 15.22
CA ASP A 62 -18.50 -11.31 15.17
C ASP A 62 -19.64 -11.12 14.15
N LYS A 63 -19.55 -10.16 13.22
CA LYS A 63 -20.56 -10.02 12.15
C LYS A 63 -20.26 -10.93 10.95
N PRO A 64 -21.23 -11.75 10.49
CA PRO A 64 -21.04 -12.60 9.34
C PRO A 64 -20.87 -11.78 8.05
N ILE A 65 -20.07 -12.30 7.12
CA ILE A 65 -19.88 -11.72 5.78
C ILE A 65 -21.23 -11.68 5.06
N THR A 66 -21.55 -10.56 4.41
CA THR A 66 -22.80 -10.44 3.65
C THR A 66 -22.81 -11.39 2.46
N ARG A 67 -23.99 -11.93 2.11
CA ARG A 67 -24.16 -12.87 0.99
C ARG A 67 -23.64 -12.32 -0.34
N SER A 68 -23.76 -11.01 -0.58
CA SER A 68 -23.25 -10.35 -1.79
C SER A 68 -21.73 -10.47 -1.93
N VAL A 69 -20.99 -10.17 -0.86
CA VAL A 69 -19.52 -10.28 -0.83
C VAL A 69 -19.07 -11.73 -1.00
N TRP A 70 -19.81 -12.68 -0.43
CA TRP A 70 -19.53 -14.10 -0.61
C TRP A 70 -19.66 -14.54 -2.09
N ILE A 71 -20.73 -14.13 -2.79
CA ILE A 71 -20.92 -14.44 -4.21
C ILE A 71 -19.81 -13.82 -5.06
N SER A 72 -19.49 -12.54 -4.85
CA SER A 72 -18.41 -11.87 -5.59
C SER A 72 -17.06 -12.55 -5.40
N ASN A 73 -16.76 -13.00 -4.18
CA ASN A 73 -15.54 -13.73 -3.89
C ASN A 73 -15.45 -15.07 -4.65
N TRP A 74 -16.56 -15.78 -4.80
CA TRP A 74 -16.61 -17.00 -5.61
C TRP A 74 -16.41 -16.71 -7.10
N ILE A 75 -17.01 -15.65 -7.63
CA ILE A 75 -16.82 -15.25 -9.04
C ILE A 75 -15.33 -15.00 -9.31
N ILE A 76 -14.65 -14.26 -8.44
CA ILE A 76 -13.21 -13.99 -8.58
C ILE A 76 -12.39 -15.28 -8.48
N ARG A 77 -12.70 -16.18 -7.54
CA ARG A 77 -12.00 -17.48 -7.42
C ARG A 77 -12.18 -18.34 -8.67
N ILE A 78 -13.38 -18.37 -9.24
CA ILE A 78 -13.66 -19.09 -10.49
C ILE A 78 -12.89 -18.46 -11.65
N ALA A 79 -12.85 -17.12 -11.74
CA ALA A 79 -12.07 -16.43 -12.76
C ALA A 79 -10.56 -16.73 -12.63
N ILE A 80 -10.01 -16.66 -11.41
CA ILE A 80 -8.61 -17.01 -11.13
C ILE A 80 -8.32 -18.46 -11.53
N LEU A 81 -9.15 -19.41 -11.08
CA LEU A 81 -8.97 -20.83 -11.39
C LEU A 81 -9.11 -21.10 -12.89
N SER A 82 -10.07 -20.47 -13.56
CA SER A 82 -10.26 -20.59 -15.00
C SER A 82 -9.06 -20.04 -15.77
N THR A 83 -8.52 -18.89 -15.37
CA THR A 83 -7.34 -18.30 -16.01
C THR A 83 -6.11 -19.19 -15.77
N PHE A 84 -5.92 -19.70 -14.55
CA PHE A 84 -4.80 -20.60 -14.20
C PHE A 84 -4.85 -21.95 -14.94
N ILE A 85 -6.01 -22.59 -15.01
CA ILE A 85 -6.17 -23.84 -15.79
C ILE A 85 -5.86 -23.56 -17.26
N ARG A 86 -6.36 -22.44 -17.79
CA ARG A 86 -6.18 -22.07 -19.19
C ARG A 86 -4.72 -21.82 -19.55
N THR A 87 -3.97 -21.07 -18.74
CA THR A 87 -2.53 -20.84 -18.94
C THR A 87 -1.74 -22.15 -18.89
N ASN A 88 -2.05 -23.04 -17.94
CA ASN A 88 -1.45 -24.36 -17.86
C ASN A 88 -1.74 -25.22 -19.09
N LEU A 89 -2.96 -25.21 -19.60
CA LEU A 89 -3.30 -25.92 -20.84
C LEU A 89 -2.46 -25.42 -22.03
N PHE A 90 -2.18 -24.12 -22.12
CA PHE A 90 -1.28 -23.59 -23.16
C PHE A 90 0.19 -23.98 -22.97
N LEU A 91 0.64 -24.23 -21.74
CA LEU A 91 1.98 -24.76 -21.46
C LEU A 91 2.13 -26.22 -21.92
N TYR A 92 1.14 -27.06 -21.62
CA TYR A 92 1.21 -28.50 -21.91
C TYR A 92 0.83 -28.87 -23.35
N PHE A 93 -0.18 -28.21 -23.93
CA PHE A 93 -0.74 -28.55 -25.25
C PHE A 93 -0.37 -27.53 -26.32
N HIS A 94 0.93 -27.23 -26.43
CA HIS A 94 1.43 -26.26 -27.40
C HIS A 94 1.18 -26.69 -28.85
N GLY A 95 0.73 -25.76 -29.69
CA GLY A 95 0.52 -25.98 -31.13
C GLY A 95 -0.78 -26.69 -31.49
N CYS A 96 -1.66 -26.96 -30.52
CA CYS A 96 -2.99 -27.50 -30.80
C CYS A 96 -3.94 -26.40 -31.29
N HIS A 97 -4.24 -26.40 -32.59
CA HIS A 97 -5.11 -25.40 -33.21
C HIS A 97 -6.51 -25.32 -32.56
N GLN A 98 -7.05 -26.47 -32.12
CA GLN A 98 -8.34 -26.51 -31.43
C GLN A 98 -8.28 -25.80 -30.07
N MET A 99 -7.20 -26.01 -29.30
CA MET A 99 -7.01 -25.30 -28.02
C MET A 99 -6.84 -23.80 -28.25
N ASP A 100 -6.10 -23.40 -29.28
CA ASP A 100 -5.95 -21.99 -29.63
C ASP A 100 -7.29 -21.33 -29.93
N LEU A 101 -8.18 -22.04 -30.61
CA LEU A 101 -9.52 -21.57 -30.96
C LEU A 101 -10.47 -21.51 -29.75
N TYR A 102 -10.60 -22.61 -28.99
CA TYR A 102 -11.58 -22.73 -27.89
C TYR A 102 -11.16 -22.01 -26.61
N LEU A 103 -9.86 -21.92 -26.32
CA LEU A 103 -9.34 -21.24 -25.13
C LEU A 103 -8.88 -19.79 -25.41
N ALA A 104 -9.11 -19.31 -26.63
CA ALA A 104 -8.76 -17.95 -27.07
C ALA A 104 -7.33 -17.57 -26.72
N ASN A 105 -6.36 -18.26 -27.35
CA ASN A 105 -4.93 -18.07 -27.11
C ASN A 105 -4.60 -16.56 -27.08
N PRO A 106 -4.03 -16.04 -25.97
CA PRO A 106 -3.69 -14.63 -25.87
C PRO A 106 -2.56 -14.20 -26.80
N MET A 107 -1.77 -15.14 -27.31
CA MET A 107 -0.61 -14.86 -28.17
C MET A 107 -0.46 -15.95 -29.24
N PRO A 108 -1.38 -16.07 -30.21
CA PRO A 108 -1.30 -17.10 -31.25
C PRO A 108 -0.06 -16.94 -32.14
N ASN A 109 0.40 -15.70 -32.38
CA ASN A 109 1.48 -15.39 -33.33
C ASN A 109 2.88 -15.32 -32.70
N ALA A 110 3.01 -15.51 -31.38
CA ALA A 110 4.31 -15.41 -30.70
C ALA A 110 5.21 -16.65 -30.92
N GLU A 111 6.52 -16.47 -30.75
CA GLU A 111 7.47 -17.60 -30.76
C GLU A 111 7.25 -18.53 -29.56
N ARG A 112 7.45 -19.84 -29.76
CA ARG A 112 7.19 -20.87 -28.74
C ARG A 112 7.92 -20.62 -27.42
N SER A 113 9.23 -20.37 -27.47
CA SER A 113 10.06 -20.11 -26.30
C SER A 113 9.53 -18.93 -25.49
N LYS A 114 9.17 -17.85 -26.19
CA LYS A 114 8.65 -16.63 -25.58
C LYS A 114 7.26 -16.82 -24.96
N LYS A 115 6.38 -17.58 -25.61
CA LYS A 115 5.07 -17.96 -25.04
C LYS A 115 5.23 -18.73 -23.74
N ILE A 116 6.14 -19.70 -23.70
CA ILE A 116 6.37 -20.53 -22.51
C ILE A 116 6.80 -19.66 -21.34
N VAL A 117 7.79 -18.77 -21.54
CA VAL A 117 8.28 -17.86 -20.49
C VAL A 117 7.15 -16.94 -19.99
N PHE A 118 6.36 -16.37 -20.90
CA PHE A 118 5.23 -15.52 -20.52
C PHE A 118 4.19 -16.28 -19.68
N PHE A 119 3.80 -17.49 -20.08
CA PHE A 119 2.78 -18.26 -19.34
C PHE A 119 3.29 -18.73 -17.99
N ILE A 120 4.57 -19.11 -17.87
CA ILE A 120 5.19 -19.41 -16.58
C ILE A 120 5.15 -18.17 -15.67
N LEU A 121 5.56 -17.01 -16.18
CA LEU A 121 5.52 -15.76 -15.41
C LEU A 121 4.10 -15.45 -14.97
N MET A 122 3.13 -15.54 -15.87
CA MET A 122 1.71 -15.32 -15.57
C MET A 122 1.18 -16.28 -14.50
N ASP A 123 1.56 -17.56 -14.54
CA ASP A 123 1.17 -18.55 -13.53
C ASP A 123 1.77 -18.24 -12.16
N VAL A 124 3.06 -17.90 -12.10
CA VAL A 124 3.73 -17.49 -10.86
C VAL A 124 3.05 -16.25 -10.28
N THR A 125 2.81 -15.22 -11.10
CA THR A 125 2.08 -14.01 -10.68
C THR A 125 0.69 -14.36 -10.15
N ILE A 126 -0.09 -15.18 -10.87
CA ILE A 126 -1.44 -15.59 -10.44
C ILE A 126 -1.38 -16.32 -9.09
N VAL A 127 -0.43 -17.23 -8.89
CA VAL A 127 -0.28 -17.96 -7.63
C VAL A 127 0.06 -17.01 -6.48
N ILE A 128 1.05 -16.13 -6.64
CA ILE A 128 1.44 -15.18 -5.60
C ILE A 128 0.28 -14.26 -5.23
N PHE A 129 -0.37 -13.62 -6.22
CA PHE A 129 -1.45 -12.69 -5.92
C PHE A 129 -2.73 -13.37 -5.42
N SER A 130 -3.03 -14.60 -5.86
CA SER A 130 -4.15 -15.37 -5.33
C SER A 130 -3.93 -15.79 -3.88
N LEU A 131 -2.69 -16.20 -3.52
CA LEU A 131 -2.30 -16.49 -2.15
C LEU A 131 -2.37 -15.24 -1.27
N LEU A 132 -1.87 -14.09 -1.74
CA LEU A 132 -2.00 -12.81 -1.02
C LEU A 132 -3.47 -12.47 -0.78
N ARG A 133 -4.33 -12.64 -1.79
CA ARG A 133 -5.76 -12.36 -1.67
C ARG A 133 -6.43 -13.24 -0.63
N GLU A 134 -6.20 -14.55 -0.67
CA GLU A 134 -6.78 -15.47 0.30
C GLU A 134 -6.19 -15.25 1.70
N TYR A 135 -4.91 -14.89 1.80
CA TYR A 135 -4.28 -14.48 3.04
C TYR A 135 -4.93 -13.22 3.62
N CYS A 136 -5.15 -12.18 2.81
CA CYS A 136 -5.86 -10.96 3.20
C CYS A 136 -7.28 -11.26 3.74
N HIS A 137 -8.02 -12.15 3.08
CA HIS A 137 -9.32 -12.60 3.57
C HIS A 137 -9.24 -13.39 4.87
N TYR A 138 -8.22 -14.23 5.02
CA TYR A 138 -7.99 -14.99 6.24
C TYR A 138 -7.70 -14.05 7.42
N ILE A 139 -6.74 -13.12 7.27
CA ILE A 139 -6.37 -12.19 8.35
C ILE A 139 -7.51 -11.21 8.67
N GLU A 140 -8.33 -10.84 7.67
CA GLU A 140 -9.54 -10.06 7.90
C GLU A 140 -10.55 -10.80 8.76
N ARG A 141 -10.85 -12.07 8.45
CA ARG A 141 -11.76 -12.91 9.25
C ARG A 141 -11.22 -13.14 10.66
N SER A 142 -9.91 -13.28 10.79
CA SER A 142 -9.22 -13.42 12.07
C SER A 142 -9.08 -12.10 12.84
N SER A 143 -9.72 -11.01 12.39
CA SER A 143 -9.71 -9.70 13.07
C SER A 143 -8.31 -9.08 13.24
N VAL A 144 -7.36 -9.48 12.40
CA VAL A 144 -5.99 -8.95 12.41
C VAL A 144 -5.97 -7.50 11.90
N LEU A 145 -6.80 -7.18 10.91
CA LEU A 145 -6.91 -5.87 10.26
C LEU A 145 -7.77 -4.84 11.04
N VAL A 146 -8.24 -5.19 12.24
CA VAL A 146 -9.01 -4.29 13.13
C VAL A 146 -8.41 -2.88 13.31
N PRO A 147 -7.07 -2.67 13.33
CA PRO A 147 -6.50 -1.33 13.39
C PRO A 147 -7.02 -0.36 12.31
N LEU A 148 -7.41 -0.86 11.13
CA LEU A 148 -7.99 -0.05 10.05
C LEU A 148 -9.36 0.58 10.41
N ARG A 149 -10.04 0.07 11.45
CA ARG A 149 -11.29 0.64 11.98
C ARG A 149 -11.13 2.08 12.45
N ILE A 150 -9.90 2.51 12.73
CA ILE A 150 -9.64 3.91 13.09
C ILE A 150 -10.12 4.89 12.02
N PHE A 151 -10.04 4.52 10.74
CA PHE A 151 -10.52 5.34 9.64
C PHE A 151 -12.04 5.44 9.60
N PHE A 152 -12.75 4.38 10.01
CA PHE A 152 -14.20 4.45 10.21
C PHE A 152 -14.56 5.39 11.36
N ASN A 153 -13.82 5.34 12.46
CA ASN A 153 -14.04 6.22 13.60
C ASN A 153 -13.77 7.69 13.23
N ILE A 154 -12.69 7.97 12.50
CA ILE A 154 -12.40 9.30 11.94
C ILE A 154 -13.54 9.75 11.02
N ARG A 155 -14.04 8.88 10.14
CA ARG A 155 -15.18 9.20 9.26
C ARG A 155 -16.43 9.59 10.05
N LYS A 156 -16.69 8.95 11.19
CA LYS A 156 -17.89 9.19 12.01
C LYS A 156 -17.73 10.40 12.94
N HIS A 157 -16.59 10.54 13.60
CA HIS A 157 -16.38 11.47 14.71
C HIS A 157 -15.42 12.63 14.39
N GLY A 158 -14.70 12.57 13.28
CA GLY A 158 -13.67 13.53 12.89
C GLY A 158 -12.28 13.20 13.45
N VAL A 159 -11.28 13.92 12.95
CA VAL A 159 -9.86 13.76 13.31
C VAL A 159 -9.55 14.32 14.71
N GLU A 160 -10.35 15.25 15.22
CA GLU A 160 -10.22 15.79 16.58
C GLU A 160 -10.89 14.90 17.65
N TRP A 161 -11.35 13.70 17.27
CA TRP A 161 -11.97 12.77 18.20
C TRP A 161 -11.00 12.40 19.33
N LYS A 162 -11.35 12.75 20.58
CA LYS A 162 -10.51 12.63 21.78
C LYS A 162 -9.78 11.27 21.93
N PRO A 163 -10.42 10.11 21.65
CA PRO A 163 -9.75 8.81 21.69
C PRO A 163 -8.58 8.62 20.73
N LEU A 164 -8.41 9.45 19.69
CA LEU A 164 -7.26 9.41 18.78
C LEU A 164 -5.97 9.97 19.42
N ARG A 165 -6.11 10.72 20.53
CA ARG A 165 -4.99 11.25 21.35
C ARG A 165 -4.03 12.15 20.57
N PHE A 166 -4.55 12.98 19.67
CA PHE A 166 -3.76 14.01 19.01
C PHE A 166 -3.80 15.32 19.79
N ASN A 167 -2.69 16.05 19.80
CA ASN A 167 -2.73 17.49 20.09
C ASN A 167 -3.25 18.26 18.85
N SER A 168 -3.67 19.52 19.03
CA SER A 168 -4.29 20.31 17.93
C SER A 168 -3.38 20.44 16.70
N ARG A 169 -2.06 20.54 16.90
CA ARG A 169 -1.09 20.65 15.81
C ARG A 169 -0.96 19.34 15.05
N CYS A 170 -0.75 18.23 15.75
CA CYS A 170 -0.59 16.89 15.17
C CYS A 170 -1.88 16.41 14.50
N SER A 171 -3.04 16.75 15.04
CA SER A 171 -4.35 16.53 14.41
C SER A 171 -4.41 17.17 13.02
N LYS A 172 -4.00 18.45 12.89
CA LYS A 172 -3.96 19.16 11.60
C LYS A 172 -2.95 18.55 10.62
N ILE A 173 -1.78 18.14 11.10
CA ILE A 173 -0.74 17.50 10.26
C ILE A 173 -1.23 16.15 9.76
N PHE A 174 -1.78 15.33 10.65
CA PHE A 174 -2.35 14.04 10.28
C PHE A 174 -3.53 14.19 9.33
N ASN A 175 -4.43 15.15 9.56
CA ASN A 175 -5.57 15.40 8.69
C ASN A 175 -5.12 15.63 7.25
N LYS A 176 -4.12 16.49 7.05
CA LYS A 176 -3.52 16.78 5.75
C LYS A 176 -2.85 15.55 5.13
N ALA A 177 -2.04 14.84 5.90
CA ALA A 177 -1.37 13.64 5.42
C ALA A 177 -2.38 12.55 5.02
N CYS A 178 -3.40 12.33 5.83
CA CYS A 178 -4.46 11.35 5.59
C CYS A 178 -5.26 11.72 4.33
N TYR A 179 -5.72 12.96 4.22
CA TYR A 179 -6.42 13.41 3.01
C TYR A 179 -5.55 13.27 1.76
N PHE A 180 -4.29 13.70 1.81
CA PHE A 180 -3.35 13.58 0.69
C PHE A 180 -3.17 12.12 0.26
N ILE A 181 -2.90 11.21 1.21
CA ILE A 181 -2.69 9.78 0.93
C ILE A 181 -3.96 9.16 0.34
N ILE A 182 -5.12 9.40 0.94
CA ILE A 182 -6.37 8.77 0.53
C ILE A 182 -6.86 9.33 -0.81
N THR A 183 -6.76 10.65 -1.02
CA THR A 183 -7.21 11.30 -2.26
C THR A 183 -6.31 10.90 -3.43
N ASN A 184 -4.99 11.02 -3.28
CA ASN A 184 -4.07 10.64 -4.36
C ASN A 184 -4.02 9.13 -4.56
N GLY A 185 -4.12 8.34 -3.49
CA GLY A 185 -4.28 6.88 -3.57
C GLY A 185 -5.54 6.50 -4.34
N THR A 186 -6.66 7.17 -4.10
CA THR A 186 -7.91 6.94 -4.84
C THR A 186 -7.77 7.29 -6.33
N ARG A 187 -7.18 8.44 -6.64
CA ARG A 187 -6.93 8.87 -8.02
C ARG A 187 -6.02 7.88 -8.76
N LEU A 188 -4.95 7.46 -8.10
CA LEU A 188 -4.02 6.48 -8.63
C LEU A 188 -4.70 5.14 -8.86
N LEU A 189 -5.51 4.65 -7.91
CA LEU A 189 -6.27 3.41 -8.05
C LEU A 189 -7.16 3.44 -9.30
N VAL A 190 -7.96 4.50 -9.47
CA VAL A 190 -8.84 4.64 -10.64
C VAL A 190 -8.03 4.74 -11.93
N PHE A 191 -6.94 5.52 -11.92
CA PHE A 191 -6.06 5.67 -13.08
C PHE A 191 -5.43 4.34 -13.50
N ILE A 192 -4.83 3.60 -12.57
CA ILE A 192 -4.20 2.30 -12.85
C ILE A 192 -5.25 1.31 -13.35
N CYS A 193 -6.44 1.23 -12.72
CA CYS A 193 -7.49 0.32 -13.18
C CYS A 193 -7.91 0.64 -14.62
N PHE A 194 -8.19 1.90 -14.92
CA PHE A 194 -8.60 2.33 -16.26
C PHE A 194 -7.54 2.04 -17.31
N TYR A 195 -6.28 2.43 -17.05
CA TYR A 195 -5.18 2.23 -17.99
C TYR A 195 -4.85 0.75 -18.20
N SER A 196 -4.93 -0.06 -17.15
CA SER A 196 -4.68 -1.51 -17.24
C SER A 196 -5.74 -2.21 -18.08
N ILE A 197 -7.02 -1.85 -17.94
CA ILE A 197 -8.10 -2.38 -18.79
C ILE A 197 -7.85 -2.02 -20.25
N LEU A 198 -7.59 -0.74 -20.55
CA LEU A 198 -7.34 -0.28 -21.91
C LEU A 198 -6.15 -1.00 -22.54
N LEU A 199 -5.07 -1.14 -21.78
CA LEU A 199 -3.86 -1.80 -22.27
C LEU A 199 -4.07 -3.28 -22.49
N TYR A 200 -4.76 -3.96 -21.57
CA TYR A 200 -5.08 -5.37 -21.73
C TYR A 200 -5.96 -5.60 -22.97
N ILE A 201 -6.97 -4.75 -23.18
CA ILE A 201 -7.79 -4.79 -24.40
C ILE A 201 -6.92 -4.55 -25.65
N ALA A 202 -6.07 -3.53 -25.66
CA ALA A 202 -5.17 -3.25 -26.78
C ALA A 202 -4.21 -4.42 -27.07
N PHE A 203 -3.66 -5.04 -26.02
CA PHE A 203 -2.82 -6.23 -26.11
C PHE A 203 -3.57 -7.39 -26.77
N ARG A 204 -4.82 -7.64 -26.34
CA ARG A 204 -5.68 -8.67 -26.96
C ARG A 204 -5.95 -8.37 -28.42
N PHE A 205 -6.28 -7.13 -28.78
CA PHE A 205 -6.50 -6.74 -30.17
C PHE A 205 -5.25 -6.91 -31.05
N TYR A 206 -4.07 -6.62 -30.52
CA TYR A 206 -2.81 -6.75 -31.25
C TYR A 206 -2.47 -8.20 -31.62
N PHE A 207 -2.71 -9.14 -30.70
CA PHE A 207 -2.38 -10.55 -30.91
C PHE A 207 -3.52 -11.39 -31.49
N SER A 208 -4.74 -10.87 -31.55
CA SER A 208 -5.90 -11.67 -31.98
C SER A 208 -5.90 -11.93 -33.49
N ASN A 209 -6.07 -13.20 -33.86
CA ASN A 209 -6.47 -13.60 -35.21
C ASN A 209 -7.97 -13.93 -35.18
N TYR A 210 -8.82 -13.05 -35.71
CA TYR A 210 -10.28 -13.24 -35.72
C TYR A 210 -10.72 -14.22 -36.81
N SER A 211 -10.41 -15.50 -36.62
CA SER A 211 -10.66 -16.54 -37.62
C SER A 211 -12.15 -16.91 -37.77
N THR A 212 -12.92 -16.88 -36.68
CA THR A 212 -14.34 -17.28 -36.67
C THR A 212 -15.16 -16.50 -35.63
N VAL A 213 -16.48 -16.41 -35.82
CA VAL A 213 -17.41 -15.79 -34.85
C VAL A 213 -17.34 -16.49 -33.48
N LEU A 214 -17.22 -17.82 -33.48
CA LEU A 214 -17.07 -18.60 -32.26
C LEU A 214 -15.79 -18.22 -31.49
N HIS A 215 -14.68 -18.01 -32.20
CA HIS A 215 -13.43 -17.57 -31.59
C HIS A 215 -13.56 -16.17 -30.96
N VAL A 216 -14.29 -15.25 -31.60
CA VAL A 216 -14.59 -13.91 -31.04
C VAL A 216 -15.34 -14.04 -29.71
N ILE A 217 -16.34 -14.92 -29.63
CA ILE A 217 -17.11 -15.16 -28.39
C ILE A 217 -16.19 -15.64 -27.26
N PHE A 218 -15.31 -16.61 -27.54
CA PHE A 218 -14.34 -17.09 -26.55
C PHE A 218 -13.33 -16.01 -26.16
N ILE A 219 -12.85 -15.19 -27.10
CA ILE A 219 -11.97 -14.06 -26.81
C ILE A 219 -12.66 -13.12 -25.82
N LEU A 220 -13.91 -12.72 -26.06
CA LEU A 220 -14.65 -11.81 -25.18
C LEU A 220 -14.86 -12.42 -23.79
N LEU A 221 -15.25 -13.69 -23.71
CA LEU A 221 -15.47 -14.40 -22.45
C LEU A 221 -14.19 -14.44 -21.60
N PHE A 222 -13.07 -14.92 -22.15
CA PHE A 222 -11.82 -15.04 -21.40
C PHE A 222 -11.17 -13.68 -21.13
N THR A 223 -11.40 -12.69 -21.99
CA THR A 223 -10.98 -11.29 -21.72
C THR A 223 -11.71 -10.76 -20.48
N ALA A 224 -13.01 -11.05 -20.31
CA ALA A 224 -13.73 -10.65 -19.11
C ALA A 224 -13.19 -11.30 -17.83
N PHE A 225 -12.80 -12.58 -17.90
CA PHE A 225 -12.15 -13.28 -16.77
C PHE A 225 -10.80 -12.66 -16.45
N ASP A 226 -9.92 -12.51 -17.44
CA ASP A 226 -8.58 -11.96 -17.23
C ASP A 226 -8.63 -10.51 -16.70
N VAL A 227 -9.53 -9.66 -17.22
CA VAL A 227 -9.75 -8.31 -16.69
C VAL A 227 -10.23 -8.36 -15.24
N THR A 228 -11.14 -9.27 -14.90
CA THR A 228 -11.62 -9.45 -13.53
C THR A 228 -10.48 -9.86 -12.60
N VAL A 229 -9.64 -10.80 -13.01
CA VAL A 229 -8.46 -11.26 -12.24
C VAL A 229 -7.46 -10.13 -12.05
N MET A 230 -7.08 -9.44 -13.13
CA MET A 230 -6.12 -8.34 -13.11
C MET A 230 -6.60 -7.18 -12.21
N LEU A 231 -7.85 -6.74 -12.38
CA LEU A 231 -8.44 -5.72 -11.51
C LEU A 231 -8.48 -6.19 -10.06
N SER A 232 -8.72 -7.49 -9.84
CA SER A 232 -8.72 -8.05 -8.49
C SER A 232 -7.38 -7.87 -7.78
N PHE A 233 -6.29 -8.14 -8.47
CA PHE A 233 -4.96 -8.06 -7.89
C PHE A 233 -4.48 -6.61 -7.73
N ILE A 234 -4.73 -5.76 -8.73
CA ILE A 234 -4.37 -4.34 -8.69
C ILE A 234 -5.09 -3.63 -7.54
N VAL A 235 -6.42 -3.80 -7.44
CA VAL A 235 -7.20 -3.11 -6.42
C VAL A 235 -6.83 -3.62 -5.03
N LEU A 236 -6.57 -4.93 -4.87
CA LEU A 236 -6.11 -5.49 -3.60
C LEU A 236 -4.80 -4.84 -3.14
N LEU A 237 -3.76 -4.87 -3.98
CA LEU A 237 -2.43 -4.37 -3.63
C LEU A 237 -2.45 -2.86 -3.37
N ALA A 238 -3.07 -2.09 -4.27
CA ALA A 238 -3.17 -0.65 -4.15
C ALA A 238 -3.93 -0.25 -2.88
N SER A 239 -5.06 -0.88 -2.60
CA SER A 239 -5.86 -0.54 -1.43
C SER A 239 -5.17 -0.89 -0.12
N LEU A 240 -4.52 -2.06 -0.07
CA LEU A 240 -3.73 -2.45 1.09
C LEU A 240 -2.59 -1.46 1.33
N GLY A 241 -1.83 -1.10 0.29
CA GLY A 241 -0.76 -0.11 0.38
C GLY A 241 -1.24 1.26 0.88
N ILE A 242 -2.35 1.77 0.34
CA ILE A 242 -2.94 3.06 0.75
C ILE A 242 -3.37 3.01 2.23
N TYR A 243 -4.01 1.93 2.68
CA TYR A 243 -4.41 1.77 4.07
C TYR A 243 -3.21 1.70 5.02
N LEU A 244 -2.19 0.91 4.67
CA LEU A 244 -0.97 0.79 5.48
C LEU A 244 -0.22 2.14 5.57
N MET A 245 -0.11 2.87 4.46
CA MET A 245 0.50 4.20 4.44
C MET A 245 -0.25 5.20 5.32
N ALA A 246 -1.58 5.21 5.25
CA ALA A 246 -2.40 6.05 6.12
C ALA A 246 -2.27 5.65 7.60
N LEU A 247 -2.13 4.35 7.89
CA LEU A 247 -1.96 3.83 9.25
C LEU A 247 -0.59 4.21 9.83
N ILE A 248 0.47 4.14 9.01
CA ILE A 248 1.80 4.64 9.38
C ILE A 248 1.75 6.16 9.65
N ALA A 249 1.05 6.93 8.81
CA ALA A 249 0.86 8.36 9.04
C ALA A 249 0.14 8.65 10.37
N PHE A 250 -0.84 7.83 10.73
CA PHE A 250 -1.54 7.90 12.01
C PHE A 250 -0.57 7.71 13.20
N TYR A 251 0.19 6.62 13.23
CA TYR A 251 1.14 6.36 14.32
C TYR A 251 2.26 7.38 14.39
N ASN A 252 2.74 7.86 13.25
CA ASN A 252 3.72 8.94 13.18
C ASN A 252 3.20 10.23 13.84
N ALA A 253 1.92 10.56 13.70
CA ALA A 253 1.32 11.73 14.32
C ALA A 253 1.06 11.55 15.83
N GLN A 254 0.75 10.33 16.27
CA GLN A 254 0.68 10.01 17.70
C GLN A 254 2.05 10.12 18.37
N ALA A 255 3.11 9.60 17.73
CA ALA A 255 4.48 9.74 18.21
C ALA A 255 4.89 11.22 18.32
N ASP A 256 4.54 12.06 17.35
CA ASP A 256 4.77 13.51 17.42
C ASP A 256 4.00 14.16 18.56
N THR A 257 2.78 13.70 18.85
CA THR A 257 1.98 14.23 19.97
C THR A 257 2.68 13.96 21.30
N ILE A 258 3.13 12.72 21.51
CA ILE A 258 3.87 12.33 22.72
C ILE A 258 5.16 13.13 22.85
N ARG A 259 5.88 13.29 21.74
CA ARG A 259 7.11 14.09 21.71
C ARG A 259 6.87 15.54 22.09
N ASP A 260 5.82 16.17 21.54
CA ASP A 260 5.46 17.56 21.86
C ASP A 260 5.03 17.71 23.33
N GLU A 261 4.30 16.73 23.88
CA GLU A 261 3.94 16.71 25.31
C GLU A 261 5.18 16.59 26.21
N ILE A 262 6.08 15.65 25.93
CA ILE A 262 7.33 15.49 26.70
C ILE A 262 8.15 16.78 26.66
N LYS A 263 8.28 17.42 25.50
CA LYS A 263 8.97 18.72 25.36
C LYS A 263 8.33 19.82 26.19
N HIS A 264 7.01 19.82 26.31
CA HIS A 264 6.31 20.77 27.16
C HIS A 264 6.67 20.56 28.64
N TYR A 265 6.68 19.32 29.12
CA TYR A 265 7.06 18.99 30.48
C TYR A 265 8.56 19.25 30.78
N LEU A 266 9.45 19.00 29.81
CA LEU A 266 10.88 19.33 29.93
C LEU A 266 11.16 20.82 30.17
N ARG A 267 10.28 21.71 29.71
CA ARG A 267 10.42 23.17 29.90
C ARG A 267 10.00 23.64 31.28
N LYS A 268 9.28 22.83 32.06
CA LYS A 268 8.86 23.17 33.42
C LYS A 268 10.03 22.96 34.39
N VAL A 269 10.34 23.96 35.21
CA VAL A 269 11.36 23.82 36.25
C VAL A 269 10.75 23.14 37.47
N ALA A 270 11.33 21.97 37.79
CA ALA A 270 10.86 20.91 38.68
C ALA A 270 9.55 20.26 38.22
N LEU A 271 9.69 19.07 37.63
CA LEU A 271 8.55 18.22 37.27
C LEU A 271 8.04 17.49 38.52
N SER A 272 6.73 17.49 38.75
CA SER A 272 6.15 16.71 39.83
C SER A 272 6.13 15.20 39.50
N SER A 273 6.19 14.36 40.54
CA SER A 273 6.05 12.90 40.41
C SER A 273 4.75 12.50 39.68
N GLU A 274 3.67 13.24 39.92
CA GLU A 274 2.36 12.98 39.30
C GLU A 274 2.37 13.27 37.79
N GLU A 275 2.98 14.38 37.37
CA GLU A 275 3.15 14.71 35.96
C GLU A 275 4.00 13.67 35.24
N LEU A 276 5.11 13.22 35.86
CA LEU A 276 5.93 12.14 35.30
C LEU A 276 5.14 10.83 35.16
N ARG A 277 4.33 10.48 36.16
CA ARG A 277 3.45 9.31 36.12
C ARG A 277 2.45 9.38 34.97
N GLN A 278 1.85 10.55 34.72
CA GLN A 278 0.92 10.75 33.61
C GLN A 278 1.61 10.60 32.24
N VAL A 279 2.81 11.17 32.07
CA VAL A 279 3.60 11.03 30.84
C VAL A 279 3.95 9.55 30.60
N ASN A 280 4.42 8.85 31.63
CA ASN A 280 4.71 7.42 31.56
C ASN A 280 3.49 6.61 31.14
N GLY A 281 2.34 6.85 31.76
CA GLY A 281 1.10 6.16 31.41
C GLY A 281 0.75 6.30 29.93
N LYS A 282 0.85 7.53 29.39
CA LYS A 282 0.57 7.79 27.96
C LYS A 282 1.56 7.10 27.03
N VAL A 283 2.85 7.17 27.33
CA VAL A 283 3.90 6.58 26.49
C VAL A 283 3.80 5.06 26.49
N ILE A 284 3.63 4.44 27.65
CA ILE A 284 3.43 2.99 27.77
C ILE A 284 2.21 2.55 26.99
N GLN A 285 1.09 3.28 27.13
CA GLN A 285 -0.13 2.95 26.40
C GLN A 285 0.07 3.02 24.89
N PHE A 286 0.73 4.07 24.40
CA PHE A 286 1.10 4.20 23.00
C PHE A 286 1.99 3.05 22.50
N MET A 287 3.04 2.71 23.25
CA MET A 287 3.93 1.60 22.90
C MET A 287 3.20 0.26 22.88
N ASN A 288 2.25 0.03 23.79
CA ASN A 288 1.42 -1.17 23.79
C ASN A 288 0.45 -1.21 22.58
N ASP A 289 -0.17 -0.07 22.26
CA ASP A 289 -1.12 0.04 21.15
C ASP A 289 -0.42 -0.23 19.80
N ILE A 290 0.79 0.32 19.61
CA ILE A 290 1.56 0.07 18.39
C ILE A 290 2.17 -1.33 18.38
N GLU A 291 2.61 -1.86 19.52
CA GLU A 291 3.16 -3.21 19.60
C GLU A 291 2.14 -4.26 19.17
N LYS A 292 0.94 -4.16 19.73
CA LYS A 292 -0.18 -5.01 19.36
C LYS A 292 -0.53 -4.88 17.87
N THR A 293 -0.36 -3.70 17.29
CA THR A 293 -0.71 -3.45 15.88
C THR A 293 0.34 -4.00 14.93
N TYR A 294 1.63 -3.77 15.16
CA TYR A 294 2.66 -4.31 14.28
C TYR A 294 2.74 -5.84 14.40
N LEU A 295 2.57 -6.43 15.59
CA LEU A 295 2.56 -7.89 15.76
C LEU A 295 1.43 -8.56 14.98
N ARG A 296 0.30 -7.87 14.80
CA ARG A 296 -0.80 -8.34 13.94
C ARG A 296 -0.43 -8.27 12.46
N LEU A 297 0.28 -7.22 12.05
CA LEU A 297 0.58 -6.95 10.65
C LEU A 297 1.94 -7.50 10.20
N ASN A 298 2.74 -8.09 11.08
CA ASN A 298 4.14 -8.46 10.80
C ASN A 298 4.29 -9.37 9.59
N TYR A 299 3.49 -10.44 9.48
CA TYR A 299 3.54 -11.38 8.38
C TYR A 299 2.91 -10.83 7.10
N LEU A 300 2.02 -9.83 7.21
CA LEU A 300 1.55 -9.09 6.05
C LEU A 300 2.64 -8.22 5.46
N HIS A 301 3.41 -7.52 6.31
CA HIS A 301 4.60 -6.79 5.86
C HIS A 301 5.63 -7.76 5.28
N LEU A 302 5.86 -8.93 5.89
CA LEU A 302 6.74 -9.95 5.31
C LEU A 302 6.32 -10.36 3.89
N TYR A 303 5.03 -10.61 3.69
CA TYR A 303 4.53 -10.97 2.38
C TYR A 303 4.77 -9.86 1.34
N LEU A 304 4.49 -8.60 1.71
CA LEU A 304 4.67 -7.45 0.81
C LEU A 304 6.15 -7.15 0.52
N GLU A 305 6.99 -7.11 1.56
CA GLU A 305 8.39 -6.71 1.43
C GLU A 305 9.28 -7.82 0.86
N VAL A 306 8.89 -9.09 0.98
CA VAL A 306 9.69 -10.21 0.48
C VAL A 306 9.06 -10.81 -0.77
N VAL A 307 7.83 -11.31 -0.69
CA VAL A 307 7.22 -12.08 -1.79
C VAL A 307 6.86 -11.17 -2.96
N ILE A 308 6.23 -10.01 -2.70
CA ILE A 308 5.89 -9.07 -3.77
C ILE A 308 7.15 -8.39 -4.33
N ALA A 309 8.11 -8.00 -3.49
CA ALA A 309 9.37 -7.42 -3.97
C ALA A 309 10.12 -8.41 -4.89
N PHE A 310 10.23 -9.68 -4.47
CA PHE A 310 10.86 -10.74 -5.27
C PHE A 310 10.16 -10.95 -6.63
N GLU A 311 8.83 -10.98 -6.65
CA GLU A 311 8.08 -11.12 -7.91
C GLU A 311 8.34 -9.94 -8.84
N VAL A 312 8.38 -8.72 -8.31
CA VAL A 312 8.62 -7.53 -9.12
C VAL A 312 10.06 -7.50 -9.64
N ASP A 313 11.05 -7.89 -8.83
CA ASP A 313 12.43 -8.05 -9.27
C ASP A 313 12.56 -9.08 -10.40
N PHE A 314 11.87 -10.22 -10.26
CA PHE A 314 11.87 -11.26 -11.28
C PHE A 314 11.24 -10.77 -12.59
N VAL A 315 10.10 -10.07 -12.52
CA VAL A 315 9.46 -9.44 -13.68
C VAL A 315 10.41 -8.42 -14.34
N LEU A 316 11.07 -7.56 -13.55
CA LEU A 316 12.03 -6.58 -14.08
C LEU A 316 13.22 -7.26 -14.76
N PHE A 317 13.76 -8.31 -14.16
CA PHE A 317 14.83 -9.10 -14.76
C PHE A 317 14.42 -9.64 -16.13
N VAL A 318 13.24 -10.28 -16.22
CA VAL A 318 12.73 -10.83 -17.48
C VAL A 318 12.52 -9.73 -18.52
N VAL A 319 12.01 -8.57 -18.12
CA VAL A 319 11.71 -7.44 -19.04
C VAL A 319 12.96 -6.71 -19.53
N ILE A 320 13.97 -6.54 -18.68
CA ILE A 320 15.16 -5.72 -18.98
C ILE A 320 16.26 -6.55 -19.66
N PHE A 321 16.52 -7.74 -19.13
CA PHE A 321 17.72 -8.51 -19.48
C PHE A 321 17.44 -9.69 -20.39
N THR A 322 16.17 -9.96 -20.70
CA THR A 322 15.81 -11.07 -21.59
C THR A 322 14.91 -10.59 -22.73
N ASP A 323 15.22 -11.02 -23.95
CA ASP A 323 14.30 -10.88 -25.10
C ASP A 323 13.19 -11.96 -25.08
N SER A 324 12.92 -12.53 -23.90
CA SER A 324 12.07 -13.71 -23.73
C SER A 324 10.58 -13.39 -23.74
N LEU A 325 10.18 -12.12 -23.68
CA LEU A 325 8.77 -11.74 -23.74
C LEU A 325 8.33 -11.48 -25.19
N PRO A 326 7.18 -12.02 -25.61
CA PRO A 326 6.65 -11.78 -26.94
C PRO A 326 5.87 -10.46 -26.96
N THR A 327 6.53 -9.34 -26.61
CA THR A 327 5.86 -8.07 -26.36
C THR A 327 6.37 -6.96 -27.27
N THR A 328 5.47 -6.04 -27.64
CA THR A 328 5.87 -4.79 -28.30
C THR A 328 6.59 -3.88 -27.31
N PHE A 329 7.40 -2.94 -27.81
CA PHE A 329 8.07 -1.93 -26.99
C PHE A 329 7.11 -1.25 -25.99
N PHE A 330 5.88 -0.95 -26.43
CA PHE A 330 4.86 -0.33 -25.57
C PHE A 330 4.44 -1.21 -24.38
N VAL A 331 4.25 -2.52 -24.62
CA VAL A 331 3.85 -3.47 -23.56
C VAL A 331 5.02 -3.71 -22.60
N THR A 332 6.24 -3.86 -23.11
CA THR A 332 7.47 -3.96 -22.31
C THR A 332 7.64 -2.72 -21.42
N PHE A 333 7.47 -1.52 -21.99
CA PHE A 333 7.54 -0.26 -21.24
C PHE A 333 6.47 -0.16 -20.15
N PHE A 334 5.25 -0.67 -20.41
CA PHE A 334 4.20 -0.68 -19.42
C PHE A 334 4.49 -1.64 -18.26
N ILE A 335 4.89 -2.88 -18.54
CA ILE A 335 5.24 -3.86 -17.50
C ILE A 335 6.38 -3.30 -16.64
N PHE A 336 7.42 -2.75 -17.28
CA PHE A 336 8.50 -2.04 -16.59
C PHE A 336 7.98 -0.91 -15.70
N SER A 337 7.09 -0.07 -16.23
CA SER A 337 6.52 1.07 -15.49
C SER A 337 5.71 0.62 -14.28
N VAL A 338 4.90 -0.44 -14.41
CA VAL A 338 4.13 -1.00 -13.30
C VAL A 338 5.06 -1.55 -12.23
N ALA A 339 6.06 -2.36 -12.62
CA ALA A 339 7.03 -2.93 -11.71
C ALA A 339 7.83 -1.84 -10.97
N PHE A 340 8.30 -0.82 -11.70
CA PHE A 340 8.97 0.34 -11.11
C PHE A 340 8.09 1.10 -10.12
N VAL A 341 6.81 1.32 -10.45
CA VAL A 341 5.85 1.96 -9.54
C VAL A 341 5.67 1.15 -8.27
N VAL A 342 5.57 -0.18 -8.35
CA VAL A 342 5.46 -1.04 -7.17
C VAL A 342 6.69 -0.92 -6.27
N HIS A 343 7.92 -0.99 -6.81
CA HIS A 343 9.14 -0.75 -6.01
C HIS A 343 9.17 0.65 -5.40
N ALA A 344 8.82 1.68 -6.17
CA ALA A 344 8.78 3.04 -5.66
C ALA A 344 7.83 3.16 -4.46
N PHE A 345 6.67 2.49 -4.52
CA PHE A 345 5.74 2.43 -3.40
C PHE A 345 6.30 1.69 -2.18
N LEU A 346 6.94 0.53 -2.36
CA LEU A 346 7.57 -0.23 -1.27
C LEU A 346 8.69 0.60 -0.60
N VAL A 347 9.57 1.22 -1.40
CA VAL A 347 10.67 2.05 -0.91
C VAL A 347 10.16 3.28 -0.16
N ILE A 348 9.21 4.02 -0.74
CA ILE A 348 8.60 5.19 -0.09
C ILE A 348 7.89 4.76 1.21
N GLY A 349 7.21 3.62 1.19
CA GLY A 349 6.53 3.04 2.34
C GLY A 349 7.49 2.70 3.47
N ASN A 350 8.56 1.96 3.17
CA ASN A 350 9.62 1.62 4.11
C ASN A 350 10.29 2.86 4.70
N TYR A 351 10.63 3.84 3.86
CA TYR A 351 11.22 5.08 4.33
C TYR A 351 10.25 5.85 5.24
N TRP A 352 8.97 5.89 4.90
CA TRP A 352 7.95 6.56 5.70
C TRP A 352 7.69 5.84 7.03
N ALA A 353 7.66 4.51 7.02
CA ALA A 353 7.60 3.65 8.20
C ALA A 353 8.83 3.83 9.11
N SER A 354 10.03 3.97 8.55
CA SER A 354 11.26 4.18 9.31
C SER A 354 11.27 5.49 10.12
N ARG A 355 10.43 6.47 9.77
CA ARG A 355 10.25 7.69 10.57
C ARG A 355 9.69 7.40 11.96
N TYR A 356 8.91 6.34 12.10
CA TYR A 356 8.43 5.91 13.41
C TYR A 356 9.61 5.51 14.31
N TYR A 357 10.57 4.76 13.78
CA TYR A 357 11.79 4.36 14.49
C TYR A 357 12.56 5.58 15.01
N THR A 358 12.87 6.53 14.12
CA THR A 358 13.63 7.73 14.49
C THR A 358 12.90 8.61 15.50
N LYS A 359 11.57 8.73 15.38
CA LYS A 359 10.74 9.44 16.37
C LYS A 359 10.77 8.75 17.74
N THR A 360 10.70 7.43 17.77
CA THR A 360 10.73 6.66 19.02
C THR A 360 12.08 6.79 19.73
N LEU A 361 13.19 6.73 18.99
CA LEU A 361 14.51 7.05 19.54
C LEU A 361 14.62 8.49 20.07
N SER A 362 13.97 9.46 19.41
CA SER A 362 13.94 10.84 19.91
C SER A 362 13.16 10.95 21.23
N ILE A 363 12.10 10.15 21.43
CA ILE A 363 11.36 10.08 22.69
C ILE A 363 12.28 9.59 23.81
N HIS A 364 13.11 8.57 23.56
CA HIS A 364 14.12 8.11 24.52
C HIS A 364 15.07 9.23 24.95
N GLY A 365 15.61 9.99 23.99
CA GLY A 365 16.48 11.13 24.28
C GLY A 365 15.82 12.21 25.14
N TYR A 366 14.54 12.50 24.91
CA TYR A 366 13.79 13.44 25.74
C TYR A 366 13.46 12.88 27.14
N TYR A 367 13.26 11.57 27.24
CA TYR A 367 13.02 10.89 28.51
C TYR A 367 14.21 11.00 29.47
N ASN A 368 15.44 10.96 28.95
CA ASN A 368 16.64 11.19 29.76
C ASN A 368 16.57 12.55 30.47
N GLY A 369 16.16 13.60 29.75
CA GLY A 369 15.97 14.92 30.33
C GLY A 369 14.85 14.98 31.38
N LEU A 370 13.75 14.25 31.20
CA LEU A 370 12.64 14.23 32.16
C LEU A 370 13.08 13.62 33.50
N ILE A 371 13.81 12.51 33.44
CA ILE A 371 14.32 11.82 34.64
C ILE A 371 15.27 12.74 35.41
N LEU A 372 16.21 13.39 34.70
CA LEU A 372 17.15 14.34 35.31
C LEU A 372 16.46 15.57 35.90
N ASN A 373 15.37 16.05 35.30
CA ASN A 373 14.61 17.20 35.79
C ASN A 373 13.72 16.87 37.00
N THR A 374 13.53 15.59 37.32
CA THR A 374 12.74 15.14 38.46
C THR A 374 13.68 15.05 39.67
N LYS A 375 13.64 16.05 40.56
CA LYS A 375 14.62 16.20 41.65
C LYS A 375 14.56 15.11 42.74
N THR A 376 13.52 14.26 42.73
CA THR A 376 13.27 13.26 43.78
C THR A 376 13.13 11.85 43.20
N ILE A 377 13.84 10.90 43.81
CA ILE A 377 13.69 9.48 43.50
C ILE A 377 12.27 9.04 43.84
N CYS A 378 11.54 8.58 42.84
CA CYS A 378 10.15 8.15 42.99
C CYS A 378 9.83 6.97 42.06
N SER A 379 8.74 6.25 42.34
CA SER A 379 8.27 5.13 41.51
C SER A 379 8.07 5.52 40.04
N ALA A 380 7.68 6.78 39.78
CA ALA A 380 7.54 7.30 38.43
C ALA A 380 8.89 7.40 37.68
N GLN A 381 10.01 7.63 38.36
CA GLN A 381 11.33 7.58 37.73
C GLN A 381 11.72 6.15 37.34
N PHE A 382 11.49 5.15 38.19
CA PHE A 382 11.75 3.75 37.84
C PHE A 382 10.93 3.30 36.63
N LYS A 383 9.67 3.73 36.55
CA LYS A 383 8.84 3.45 35.37
C LYS A 383 9.33 4.18 34.12
N ALA A 384 9.90 5.38 34.27
CA ALA A 384 10.51 6.10 33.16
C ALA A 384 11.77 5.39 32.65
N LEU A 385 12.59 4.82 33.54
CA LEU A 385 13.74 3.97 33.17
C LEU A 385 13.29 2.71 32.41
N GLU A 386 12.23 2.03 32.85
CA GLU A 386 11.66 0.88 32.12
C GLU A 386 11.20 1.26 30.71
N VAL A 387 10.59 2.44 30.55
CA VAL A 387 10.22 2.95 29.22
C VAL A 387 11.46 3.17 28.35
N GLN A 388 12.55 3.68 28.92
CA GLN A 388 13.80 3.86 28.19
C GLN A 388 14.44 2.55 27.78
N ASP A 389 14.52 1.58 28.70
CA ASP A 389 15.02 0.24 28.41
C ASP A 389 14.21 -0.42 27.30
N ARG A 390 12.88 -0.25 27.32
CA ARG A 390 12.02 -0.76 26.25
C ARG A 390 12.28 -0.11 24.90
N ILE A 391 12.56 1.20 24.87
CA ILE A 391 12.88 1.92 23.63
C ILE A 391 14.28 1.52 23.10
N ASN A 392 15.25 1.34 23.97
CA ASN A 392 16.60 0.89 23.59
C ASN A 392 16.68 -0.59 23.24
N GLY A 393 15.66 -1.39 23.62
CA GLY A 393 15.59 -2.79 23.24
C GLY A 393 15.56 -2.98 21.72
N ASN A 394 16.10 -4.13 21.27
CA ASN A 394 16.11 -4.57 19.86
C ASN A 394 14.72 -4.87 19.27
N LYS A 395 13.66 -4.26 19.81
CA LYS A 395 12.25 -4.43 19.41
C LYS A 395 11.58 -3.11 19.02
N THR A 396 12.31 -2.00 19.09
CA THR A 396 11.77 -0.69 18.70
C THR A 396 11.80 -0.56 17.20
N GLY A 397 10.63 -0.61 16.56
CA GLY A 397 10.49 -0.52 15.11
C GLY A 397 9.20 -1.19 14.64
N ILE A 398 8.96 -1.17 13.33
CA ILE A 398 7.92 -1.98 12.70
C ILE A 398 8.60 -3.26 12.23
N ALA A 399 8.17 -4.42 12.72
CA ALA A 399 8.76 -5.70 12.36
C ALA A 399 8.21 -6.24 11.02
N ILE A 400 9.11 -6.83 10.23
CA ILE A 400 8.80 -7.60 9.02
C ILE A 400 8.95 -9.08 9.39
N GLY A 401 7.82 -9.74 9.68
CA GLY A 401 7.81 -11.11 10.21
C GLY A 401 8.76 -11.27 11.40
N ASP A 402 9.57 -12.32 11.35
CA ASP A 402 10.67 -12.59 12.30
C ASP A 402 12.05 -12.25 11.70
N PHE A 403 12.09 -11.55 10.56
CA PHE A 403 13.33 -11.26 9.82
C PHE A 403 14.06 -10.03 10.35
N CYS A 404 13.43 -8.86 10.29
CA CYS A 404 14.08 -7.60 10.62
C CYS A 404 13.10 -6.49 10.99
N LEU A 405 13.64 -5.34 11.40
CA LEU A 405 12.88 -4.13 11.71
C LEU A 405 13.06 -3.08 10.61
N ILE A 406 11.98 -2.37 10.28
CA ILE A 406 12.02 -1.23 9.37
C ILE A 406 12.73 -0.06 10.04
N THR A 407 14.00 0.12 9.69
CA THR A 407 14.86 1.23 10.08
C THR A 407 15.24 2.08 8.86
N PRO A 408 15.80 3.28 9.03
CA PRO A 408 16.28 4.07 7.89
C PRO A 408 17.36 3.34 7.09
N ALA A 409 18.23 2.59 7.77
CA ALA A 409 19.24 1.74 7.14
C ALA A 409 18.60 0.60 6.34
N PHE A 410 17.55 -0.04 6.87
CA PHE A 410 16.80 -1.07 6.15
C PHE A 410 16.26 -0.55 4.81
N SER A 411 15.75 0.69 4.74
CA SER A 411 15.23 1.23 3.48
C SER A 411 16.31 1.35 2.39
N LEU A 412 17.55 1.65 2.78
CA LEU A 412 18.70 1.71 1.85
C LEU A 412 19.17 0.30 1.46
N ILE A 413 19.29 -0.60 2.44
CA ILE A 413 19.64 -2.00 2.20
C ILE A 413 18.62 -2.64 1.27
N PHE A 414 17.33 -2.41 1.49
CA PHE A 414 16.26 -2.91 0.64
C PHE A 414 16.47 -2.52 -0.83
N ILE A 415 16.71 -1.24 -1.12
CA ILE A 415 16.99 -0.79 -2.51
C ILE A 415 18.21 -1.52 -3.08
N LEU A 416 19.29 -1.60 -2.32
CA LEU A 416 20.54 -2.25 -2.75
C LEU A 416 20.34 -3.74 -3.02
N GLU A 417 19.62 -4.45 -2.14
CA GLU A 417 19.34 -5.88 -2.30
C GLU A 417 18.50 -6.16 -3.54
N ASN A 418 17.45 -5.37 -3.82
CA ASN A 418 16.63 -5.55 -5.03
C ASN A 418 17.48 -5.31 -6.31
N ILE A 419 18.32 -4.26 -6.33
CA ILE A 419 19.24 -4.00 -7.45
C ILE A 419 20.25 -5.14 -7.61
N ASN A 420 20.88 -5.56 -6.51
CA ASN A 420 21.88 -6.64 -6.52
C ASN A 420 21.26 -7.96 -6.98
N PHE A 421 20.04 -8.25 -6.57
CA PHE A 421 19.33 -9.46 -6.95
C PHE A 421 19.04 -9.47 -8.47
N ILE A 422 18.48 -8.39 -9.02
CA ILE A 422 18.27 -8.25 -10.47
C ILE A 422 19.60 -8.38 -11.22
N MET A 423 20.66 -7.73 -10.75
CA MET A 423 21.99 -7.81 -11.37
C MET A 423 22.61 -9.21 -11.29
N LEU A 424 22.43 -9.92 -10.18
CA LEU A 424 22.91 -11.29 -9.99
C LEU A 424 22.19 -12.24 -10.95
N LEU A 425 20.88 -12.08 -11.14
CA LEU A 425 20.13 -12.81 -12.17
C LEU A 425 20.65 -12.49 -13.57
N ALA A 426 20.86 -11.20 -13.88
CA ALA A 426 21.37 -10.75 -15.17
C ALA A 426 22.75 -11.37 -15.50
N VAL A 427 23.68 -11.37 -14.55
CA VAL A 427 25.02 -11.93 -14.77
C VAL A 427 24.97 -13.45 -14.93
N ASN A 428 24.26 -14.16 -14.05
CA ASN A 428 24.25 -15.62 -14.06
C ASN A 428 23.43 -16.23 -15.20
N VAL A 429 22.35 -15.57 -15.64
CA VAL A 429 21.55 -16.08 -16.76
C VAL A 429 22.21 -15.74 -18.10
N ARG A 430 22.86 -14.58 -18.23
CA ARG A 430 23.60 -14.22 -19.45
C ARG A 430 24.85 -15.09 -19.69
N THR A 431 25.39 -15.72 -18.66
CA THR A 431 26.46 -16.73 -18.84
C THR A 431 25.93 -18.11 -19.21
N MET A 432 24.62 -18.34 -19.09
CA MET A 432 23.95 -19.61 -19.44
C MET A 432 23.21 -19.58 -20.79
N ILE A 433 22.87 -18.40 -21.31
CA ILE A 433 22.37 -18.14 -22.67
C ILE A 433 23.57 -17.88 -23.59
#